data_AF-A0A951PM06-F1
#
_entry.id   AF-A0A951PM06-F1
#
_cell.length_a   1.000
_cell.length_b   1.000
_cell.length_c   1.000
_cell.angle_alpha   90.00
_cell.angle_beta   90.00
_cell.angle_gamma   90.00
#
_symmetry.space_group_name_H-M   'P 1'
#
loop_
_entity.id
_entity.type
_entity.pdbx_description
1 polymer ?
#
loop_
_entity_poly.entity_id
_entity_poly.type
_entity_poly.pdbx_seq_one_letter_code
_entity_poly.pdbx_strand_id
1 'polypeptide(L)'
;MIDFDSFIPDEITIAPKHPLEQNLELPIPDTQNAEEVREVQRRDRIPGVVKRTIPLDHEVSWEYWWCVPDRLLLPEDVELMTRDRDRLESILEKLVWLFGGYCFSQHCHRQGDRLPVHGWQEVLAFARQQGFESYLLDIDFLPTAIKRDNRHSNSAKDKTDLGHIAVEPAHWHIEFFKLATTNGGFEMQEPKPVCSCQIWTGKPFVKHLHTGETSTRYDLWVSRPLDITQPPWY
;
A
#
# COMPACT_ATOMS: atom_id res chain seq x y z
N MET A 1 -2.78 34.25 -3.17
CA MET A 1 -2.85 32.96 -3.86
C MET A 1 -1.42 32.48 -3.93
N ILE A 2 -1.04 31.52 -3.09
CA ILE A 2 0.26 30.89 -3.24
C ILE A 2 0.06 29.92 -4.40
N ASP A 3 0.68 30.24 -5.53
CA ASP A 3 0.80 29.32 -6.64
C ASP A 3 1.81 28.26 -6.20
N PHE A 4 1.28 27.18 -5.60
CA PHE A 4 2.05 25.98 -5.35
C PHE A 4 2.18 25.30 -6.70
N ASP A 5 3.18 25.69 -7.51
CA ASP A 5 3.69 24.85 -8.60
C ASP A 5 3.69 23.41 -8.05
N SER A 6 2.84 22.54 -8.60
CA SER A 6 2.21 21.47 -7.83
C SER A 6 3.27 20.61 -7.13
N PHE A 7 3.16 20.49 -5.80
CA PHE A 7 4.14 19.78 -4.98
C PHE A 7 4.49 18.43 -5.60
N ILE A 8 3.49 17.74 -6.14
CA ILE A 8 3.63 16.67 -7.12
C ILE A 8 3.14 17.20 -8.49
N PRO A 9 4.02 17.32 -9.50
CA PRO A 9 3.66 17.79 -10.84
C PRO A 9 2.56 16.93 -11.46
N ASP A 10 1.64 17.56 -12.19
CA ASP A 10 0.49 16.88 -12.75
C ASP A 10 0.92 15.80 -13.75
N GLU A 11 2.05 15.99 -14.43
CA GLU A 11 2.59 15.07 -15.43
C GLU A 11 2.99 13.71 -14.82
N ILE A 12 3.33 13.68 -13.53
CA ILE A 12 3.69 12.44 -12.85
C ILE A 12 2.53 11.82 -12.09
N THR A 13 1.35 12.46 -12.04
CA THR A 13 0.16 11.91 -11.36
C THR A 13 -0.52 10.80 -12.15
N ILE A 14 -0.41 10.79 -13.48
CA ILE A 14 -1.10 9.83 -14.35
C ILE A 14 -0.22 8.60 -14.58
N ALA A 15 -0.81 7.41 -14.49
CA ALA A 15 -0.10 6.16 -14.75
C ALA A 15 0.12 5.96 -16.25
N PRO A 16 1.24 5.35 -16.67
CA PRO A 16 1.47 4.99 -18.06
C PRO A 16 0.40 4.02 -18.56
N LYS A 17 0.10 4.03 -19.86
CA LYS A 17 -0.87 3.12 -20.45
C LYS A 17 -0.38 1.67 -20.45
N HIS A 18 -1.29 0.74 -20.18
CA HIS A 18 -0.99 -0.68 -20.28
C HIS A 18 -0.89 -1.11 -21.76
N PRO A 19 0.11 -1.90 -22.17
CA PRO A 19 0.20 -2.42 -23.55
C PRO A 19 -0.99 -3.30 -23.96
N LEU A 20 -1.66 -3.88 -22.98
CA LEU A 20 -2.83 -4.75 -23.11
C LEU A 20 -4.08 -4.11 -22.50
N GLU A 21 -4.19 -2.79 -22.50
CA GLU A 21 -5.32 -2.05 -21.91
C GLU A 21 -6.68 -2.55 -22.43
N GLN A 22 -6.77 -2.85 -23.72
CA GLN A 22 -7.97 -3.42 -24.35
C GLN A 22 -8.37 -4.82 -23.84
N ASN A 23 -7.45 -5.55 -23.19
CA ASN A 23 -7.71 -6.87 -22.64
C ASN A 23 -8.10 -6.83 -21.16
N LEU A 24 -7.99 -5.68 -20.50
CA LEU A 24 -8.38 -5.53 -19.09
C LEU A 24 -9.86 -5.89 -18.90
N GLU A 25 -10.71 -5.52 -19.86
CA GLU A 25 -12.17 -5.75 -19.84
C GLU A 25 -12.59 -7.19 -20.17
N LEU A 26 -11.64 -8.07 -20.50
CA LEU A 26 -11.97 -9.46 -20.80
C LEU A 26 -12.38 -10.22 -19.52
N PRO A 27 -13.42 -11.06 -19.59
CA PRO A 27 -13.93 -11.75 -18.41
C PRO A 27 -12.92 -12.77 -17.89
N ILE A 28 -12.74 -12.79 -16.58
CA ILE A 28 -12.01 -13.84 -15.87
C ILE A 28 -13.06 -14.76 -15.21
N PRO A 29 -12.92 -16.09 -15.31
CA PRO A 29 -13.84 -17.01 -14.64
C PRO A 29 -13.89 -16.75 -13.13
N ASP A 30 -15.09 -16.63 -12.57
CA ASP A 30 -15.30 -16.59 -11.12
C ASP A 30 -15.29 -18.01 -10.56
N THR A 31 -14.16 -18.70 -10.72
CA THR A 31 -13.95 -20.05 -10.21
C THR A 31 -12.92 -20.04 -9.10
N GLN A 32 -13.07 -20.92 -8.11
CA GLN A 32 -12.05 -21.11 -7.07
C GLN A 32 -10.81 -21.87 -7.60
N ASN A 33 -10.77 -22.18 -8.90
CA ASN A 33 -9.67 -22.90 -9.52
C ASN A 33 -8.63 -21.91 -10.09
N ALA A 34 -7.61 -21.62 -9.30
CA ALA A 34 -6.52 -20.74 -9.71
C ALA A 34 -5.81 -21.19 -11.00
N GLU A 35 -5.74 -22.49 -11.28
CA GLU A 35 -5.11 -22.99 -12.52
C GLU A 35 -5.93 -22.63 -13.76
N GLU A 36 -7.26 -22.75 -13.69
CA GLU A 36 -8.18 -22.37 -14.77
C GLU A 36 -8.12 -20.86 -15.04
N VAL A 37 -8.11 -20.05 -13.98
CA VAL A 37 -7.94 -18.59 -14.06
C VAL A 37 -6.62 -18.25 -14.77
N ARG A 38 -5.51 -18.87 -14.36
CA ARG A 38 -4.19 -18.68 -14.98
C ARG A 38 -4.17 -19.09 -16.45
N GLU A 39 -4.83 -20.20 -16.81
CA GLU A 39 -4.92 -20.66 -18.19
C GLU A 39 -5.67 -19.66 -19.07
N VAL A 40 -6.81 -19.14 -18.59
CA VAL A 40 -7.58 -18.11 -19.30
C VAL A 40 -6.77 -16.81 -19.42
N GLN A 41 -6.15 -16.34 -18.34
CA GLN A 41 -5.30 -15.14 -18.37
C GLN A 41 -4.16 -15.27 -19.39
N ARG A 42 -3.50 -16.42 -19.48
CA ARG A 42 -2.43 -16.65 -20.47
C ARG A 42 -2.96 -16.72 -21.90
N ARG A 43 -4.04 -17.47 -22.13
CA ARG A 43 -4.63 -17.67 -23.46
C ARG A 43 -5.15 -16.36 -24.04
N ASP A 44 -5.90 -15.62 -23.25
CA ASP A 44 -6.60 -14.40 -23.68
C ASP A 44 -5.79 -13.14 -23.37
N ARG A 45 -4.59 -13.32 -22.78
CA ARG A 45 -3.63 -12.25 -22.48
C ARG A 45 -4.27 -11.16 -21.61
N ILE A 46 -4.97 -11.59 -20.56
CA ILE A 46 -5.68 -10.74 -19.61
C ILE A 46 -4.69 -10.31 -18.51
N PRO A 47 -4.42 -9.00 -18.33
CA PRO A 47 -3.48 -8.53 -17.32
C PRO A 47 -3.87 -8.94 -15.90
N GLY A 48 -2.86 -9.23 -15.08
CA GLY A 48 -3.01 -9.48 -13.64
C GLY A 48 -3.01 -8.21 -12.80
N VAL A 49 -3.02 -7.04 -13.44
CA VAL A 49 -2.97 -5.72 -12.80
C VAL A 49 -4.23 -4.92 -13.06
N VAL A 50 -4.51 -3.98 -12.17
CA VAL A 50 -5.54 -2.95 -12.36
C VAL A 50 -4.98 -1.59 -11.97
N LYS A 51 -5.56 -0.53 -12.50
CA LYS A 51 -5.17 0.82 -12.14
C LYS A 51 -5.84 1.23 -10.82
N ARG A 52 -5.05 1.67 -9.85
CA ARG A 52 -5.53 2.26 -8.59
C ARG A 52 -5.32 3.76 -8.59
N THR A 53 -6.24 4.46 -7.95
CA THR A 53 -6.17 5.91 -7.70
C THR A 53 -5.92 6.13 -6.21
N ILE A 54 -4.81 6.78 -5.90
CA ILE A 54 -4.34 7.05 -4.53
C ILE A 54 -4.49 8.53 -4.24
N PRO A 55 -5.28 8.91 -3.22
CA PRO A 55 -5.44 10.30 -2.82
C PRO A 55 -4.13 10.92 -2.35
N LEU A 56 -3.86 12.14 -2.80
CA LEU A 56 -2.90 13.06 -2.18
C LEU A 56 -3.63 13.91 -1.14
N ASP A 57 -4.79 14.44 -1.54
CA ASP A 57 -5.72 15.18 -0.70
C ASP A 57 -7.17 14.95 -1.18
N HIS A 58 -8.07 15.89 -0.90
CA HIS A 58 -9.48 15.83 -1.27
C HIS A 58 -9.79 16.16 -2.75
N GLU A 59 -8.88 16.81 -3.47
CA GLU A 59 -9.03 17.22 -4.87
C GLU A 59 -8.02 16.54 -5.80
N VAL A 60 -6.86 16.16 -5.26
CA VAL A 60 -5.73 15.61 -6.03
C VAL A 60 -5.51 14.15 -5.68
N SER A 61 -5.27 13.34 -6.71
CA SER A 61 -4.90 11.93 -6.60
C SER A 61 -3.85 11.58 -7.66
N TRP A 62 -3.12 10.50 -7.45
CA TRP A 62 -2.26 9.90 -8.47
C TRP A 62 -2.66 8.47 -8.78
N GLU A 63 -2.23 7.97 -9.93
CA GLU A 63 -2.53 6.64 -10.41
C GLU A 63 -1.29 5.74 -10.36
N TYR A 64 -1.49 4.45 -10.12
CA TYR A 64 -0.47 3.42 -10.31
C TYR A 64 -1.08 2.07 -10.68
N TRP A 65 -0.26 1.16 -11.20
CA TRP A 65 -0.66 -0.22 -11.50
C TRP A 65 -0.48 -1.12 -10.29
N TRP A 66 -1.57 -1.72 -9.83
CA TRP A 66 -1.61 -2.61 -8.68
C TRP A 66 -1.76 -4.07 -9.12
N CYS A 67 -0.98 -4.97 -8.52
CA CYS A 67 -1.12 -6.41 -8.69
C CYS A 67 -2.37 -6.89 -7.97
N VAL A 68 -3.32 -7.45 -8.73
CA VAL A 68 -4.49 -8.06 -8.10
C VAL A 68 -4.05 -9.37 -7.44
N PRO A 69 -4.36 -9.59 -6.14
CA PRO A 69 -4.08 -10.84 -5.46
C PRO A 69 -4.62 -12.04 -6.24
N ASP A 70 -3.91 -13.16 -6.14
CA ASP A 70 -4.24 -14.44 -6.78
C ASP A 70 -4.27 -14.44 -8.33
N ARG A 71 -3.88 -13.33 -8.98
CA ARG A 71 -3.73 -13.27 -10.43
C ARG A 71 -2.31 -13.54 -10.88
N LEU A 72 -2.20 -14.18 -12.03
CA LEU A 72 -0.93 -14.26 -12.76
C LEU A 72 -0.59 -12.89 -13.35
N LEU A 73 0.65 -12.45 -13.16
CA LEU A 73 1.19 -11.30 -13.87
C LEU A 73 1.84 -11.76 -15.17
N LEU A 74 1.47 -11.11 -16.27
CA LEU A 74 2.09 -11.30 -17.57
C LEU A 74 3.44 -10.56 -17.64
N PRO A 75 4.36 -10.94 -18.54
CA PRO A 75 5.61 -10.20 -18.73
C PRO A 75 5.41 -8.71 -18.99
N GLU A 76 4.33 -8.34 -19.70
CA GLU A 76 3.96 -6.96 -19.99
C GLU A 76 3.58 -6.18 -18.73
N ASP A 77 2.89 -6.83 -17.78
CA ASP A 77 2.51 -6.24 -16.51
C ASP A 77 3.77 -5.89 -15.70
N VAL A 78 4.72 -6.83 -15.63
CA VAL A 78 5.98 -6.65 -14.89
C VAL A 78 6.87 -5.60 -15.54
N GLU A 79 6.97 -5.60 -16.87
CA GLU A 79 7.74 -4.60 -17.62
C GLU A 79 7.17 -3.19 -17.41
N LEU A 80 5.85 -3.04 -17.44
CA LEU A 80 5.16 -1.78 -17.17
C LEU A 80 5.47 -1.27 -15.76
N MET A 81 5.26 -2.11 -14.74
CA MET A 81 5.50 -1.73 -13.34
C MET A 81 6.97 -1.40 -13.08
N THR A 82 7.89 -2.14 -13.70
CA THR A 82 9.34 -1.89 -13.57
C THR A 82 9.72 -0.54 -14.18
N ARG A 83 9.13 -0.17 -15.34
CA ARG A 83 9.35 1.13 -15.99
C ARG A 83 8.72 2.28 -15.22
N ASP A 84 7.55 2.06 -14.63
CA ASP A 84 6.81 3.08 -13.90
C ASP A 84 7.38 3.38 -12.50
N ARG A 85 8.26 2.50 -12.02
CA ARG A 85 8.85 2.61 -10.68
C ARG A 85 9.47 3.98 -10.41
N ASP A 86 10.25 4.54 -11.33
CA ASP A 86 10.95 5.81 -11.11
C ASP A 86 9.97 6.99 -10.91
N ARG A 87 8.81 6.95 -11.58
CA ARG A 87 7.72 7.92 -11.39
C ARG A 87 7.11 7.79 -9.99
N LEU A 88 6.81 6.56 -9.56
CA LEU A 88 6.25 6.29 -8.24
C LEU A 88 7.22 6.69 -7.12
N GLU A 89 8.50 6.34 -7.26
CA GLU A 89 9.53 6.72 -6.31
C GLU A 89 9.70 8.23 -6.21
N SER A 90 9.56 8.97 -7.32
CA SER A 90 9.59 10.44 -7.32
C SER A 90 8.42 11.04 -6.52
N ILE A 91 7.23 10.44 -6.58
CA ILE A 91 6.08 10.85 -5.74
C ILE A 91 6.37 10.55 -4.27
N LEU A 92 6.77 9.31 -3.97
CA LEU A 92 7.04 8.84 -2.61
C LEU A 92 8.18 9.61 -1.95
N GLU A 93 9.20 10.00 -2.71
CA GLU A 93 10.29 10.83 -2.22
C GLU A 93 9.82 12.17 -1.69
N LYS A 94 8.92 12.84 -2.40
CA LYS A 94 8.35 14.10 -1.93
C LYS A 94 7.51 13.90 -0.68
N LEU A 95 6.67 12.86 -0.65
CA LEU A 95 5.84 12.55 0.51
C LEU A 95 6.67 12.20 1.75
N VAL A 96 7.72 11.39 1.60
CA VAL A 96 8.65 11.07 2.68
C VAL A 96 9.43 12.30 3.13
N TRP A 97 9.88 13.15 2.21
CA TRP A 97 10.53 14.41 2.57
C TRP A 97 9.62 15.29 3.43
N LEU A 98 8.35 15.42 3.05
CA LEU A 98 7.38 16.29 3.72
C LEU A 98 6.91 15.76 5.07
N PHE A 99 6.49 14.49 5.14
CA PHE A 99 5.82 13.91 6.32
C PHE A 99 6.70 12.96 7.13
N GLY A 100 7.81 12.51 6.54
CA GLY A 100 8.61 11.44 7.10
C GLY A 100 8.05 10.05 6.79
N GLY A 101 8.94 9.08 6.61
CA GLY A 101 8.63 7.66 6.41
C GLY A 101 8.98 6.83 7.64
N TYR A 102 8.07 5.95 8.07
CA TYR A 102 8.29 5.01 9.16
C TYR A 102 8.46 3.61 8.57
N CYS A 103 9.69 3.06 8.62
CA CYS A 103 10.03 1.79 7.98
C CYS A 103 9.81 0.59 8.92
N PHE A 104 9.03 -0.41 8.52
CA PHE A 104 8.69 -1.59 9.33
C PHE A 104 9.20 -2.88 8.69
N SER A 105 9.78 -3.74 9.51
CA SER A 105 10.12 -5.13 9.18
C SER A 105 9.47 -6.09 10.16
N GLN A 106 9.63 -7.39 9.93
CA GLN A 106 9.11 -8.44 10.82
C GLN A 106 9.61 -8.31 12.27
N HIS A 107 10.81 -7.76 12.49
CA HIS A 107 11.42 -7.63 13.82
C HIS A 107 11.22 -6.25 14.47
N CYS A 108 10.48 -5.37 13.80
CA CYS A 108 10.31 -4.01 14.25
C CYS A 108 9.29 -3.90 15.39
N HIS A 109 9.71 -3.36 16.54
CA HIS A 109 8.78 -2.90 17.57
C HIS A 109 7.96 -1.74 17.01
N ARG A 110 6.66 -1.93 16.88
CA ARG A 110 5.76 -0.96 16.26
C ARG A 110 5.22 0.11 17.25
N GLN A 111 5.94 0.30 18.36
CA GLN A 111 5.65 1.28 19.40
C GLN A 111 6.27 2.65 19.07
N GLY A 112 5.73 3.70 19.70
CA GLY A 112 5.87 5.11 19.31
C GLY A 112 7.25 5.77 19.38
N ASP A 113 8.32 5.05 19.71
CA ASP A 113 9.68 5.62 19.85
C ASP A 113 10.45 5.69 18.52
N ARG A 114 9.81 5.31 17.42
CA ARG A 114 10.43 5.36 16.08
C ARG A 114 10.52 6.78 15.57
N LEU A 115 11.71 7.14 15.11
CA LEU A 115 11.93 8.36 14.37
C LEU A 115 11.66 8.13 12.88
N PRO A 116 11.01 9.08 12.20
CA PRO A 116 10.86 9.01 10.76
C PRO A 116 12.20 9.21 10.05
N VAL A 117 12.35 8.61 8.87
CA VAL A 117 13.36 8.99 7.89
C VAL A 117 12.78 10.05 6.94
N HIS A 118 13.61 10.92 6.40
CA HIS A 118 13.16 12.00 5.51
C HIS A 118 13.74 11.90 4.08
N GLY A 119 14.63 10.94 3.82
CA GLY A 119 15.06 10.58 2.47
C GLY A 119 14.43 9.27 1.99
N TRP A 120 13.89 9.25 0.76
CA TRP A 120 13.44 8.00 0.13
C TRP A 120 14.56 6.99 -0.04
N GLN A 121 15.77 7.45 -0.32
CA GLN A 121 16.95 6.57 -0.40
C GLN A 121 17.24 5.85 0.92
N GLU A 122 16.87 6.41 2.07
CA GLU A 122 16.97 5.73 3.38
C GLU A 122 15.92 4.60 3.49
N VAL A 123 14.70 4.83 2.98
CA VAL A 123 13.66 3.79 2.87
C VAL A 123 14.14 2.65 1.95
N LEU A 124 14.73 2.97 0.80
CA LEU A 124 15.28 1.97 -0.11
C LEU A 124 16.47 1.22 0.50
N ALA A 125 17.35 1.92 1.23
CA ALA A 125 18.43 1.28 1.96
C ALA A 125 17.90 0.30 3.01
N PHE A 126 16.85 0.67 3.74
CA PHE A 126 16.14 -0.21 4.66
C PHE A 126 15.58 -1.45 3.93
N ALA A 127 14.88 -1.28 2.82
CA ALA A 127 14.31 -2.39 2.04
C ALA A 127 15.41 -3.35 1.54
N ARG A 128 16.53 -2.82 1.02
CA ARG A 128 17.68 -3.62 0.61
C ARG A 128 18.29 -4.43 1.76
N GLN A 129 18.34 -3.88 2.97
CA GLN A 129 18.79 -4.62 4.16
C GLN A 129 17.85 -5.78 4.53
N GLN A 130 16.57 -5.69 4.17
CA GLN A 130 15.61 -6.79 4.29
C GLN A 130 15.64 -7.76 3.10
N GLY A 131 16.64 -7.62 2.21
CA GLY A 131 16.84 -8.47 1.04
C GLY A 131 16.01 -8.07 -0.17
N PHE A 132 15.49 -6.86 -0.28
CA PHE A 132 14.75 -6.39 -1.46
C PHE A 132 15.68 -5.65 -2.44
N GLU A 133 16.60 -6.37 -3.12
CA GLU A 133 17.42 -5.75 -4.18
C GLU A 133 16.63 -5.48 -5.47
N SER A 134 15.66 -6.35 -5.76
CA SER A 134 14.63 -6.16 -6.77
C SER A 134 13.27 -6.23 -6.09
N TYR A 135 12.41 -5.25 -6.35
CA TYR A 135 11.11 -5.10 -5.71
C TYR A 135 10.10 -4.44 -6.65
N LEU A 136 8.84 -4.68 -6.32
CA LEU A 136 7.70 -3.87 -6.72
C LEU A 136 7.04 -3.27 -5.47
N LEU A 137 6.18 -2.28 -5.70
CA LEU A 137 5.51 -1.52 -4.65
C LEU A 137 4.02 -1.81 -4.67
N ASP A 138 3.46 -2.10 -3.50
CA ASP A 138 2.03 -2.00 -3.25
C ASP A 138 1.78 -0.76 -2.38
N ILE A 139 0.77 0.04 -2.72
CA ILE A 139 0.54 1.35 -2.11
C ILE A 139 -0.94 1.46 -1.75
N ASP A 140 -1.22 1.47 -0.46
CA ASP A 140 -2.56 1.74 0.06
C ASP A 140 -2.64 3.15 0.64
N PHE A 141 -3.77 3.82 0.43
CA PHE A 141 -4.15 4.98 1.24
C PHE A 141 -5.16 4.55 2.29
N LEU A 142 -4.82 4.82 3.54
CA LEU A 142 -5.68 4.56 4.69
C LEU A 142 -6.21 5.91 5.20
N PRO A 143 -7.53 6.18 5.11
CA PRO A 143 -8.11 7.42 5.59
C PRO A 143 -8.08 7.49 7.13
N THR A 144 -8.35 8.67 7.67
CA THR A 144 -8.45 8.86 9.12
C THR A 144 -9.51 7.94 9.72
N ALA A 145 -9.17 7.23 10.80
CA ALA A 145 -10.07 6.34 11.50
C ALA A 145 -10.05 6.57 13.02
N ILE A 146 -11.23 6.52 13.64
CA ILE A 146 -11.41 6.57 15.09
C ILE A 146 -12.22 5.34 15.49
N LYS A 147 -11.61 4.44 16.27
CA LYS A 147 -12.25 3.19 16.70
C LYS A 147 -11.89 2.85 18.14
N ARG A 148 -12.72 2.02 18.77
CA ARG A 148 -12.38 1.42 20.07
C ARG A 148 -11.19 0.48 19.89
N ASP A 149 -10.19 0.62 20.78
CA ASP A 149 -9.06 -0.30 20.82
C ASP A 149 -9.36 -1.44 21.79
N ASN A 150 -9.59 -2.63 21.23
CA ASN A 150 -9.91 -3.84 22.00
C ASN A 150 -8.69 -4.75 22.21
N ARG A 151 -7.48 -4.32 21.80
CA ARG A 151 -6.27 -5.18 21.82
C ARG A 151 -5.81 -5.59 23.22
N HIS A 152 -6.32 -4.93 24.26
CA HIS A 152 -6.04 -5.25 25.65
C HIS A 152 -7.13 -6.12 26.32
N SER A 153 -8.16 -6.55 25.59
CA SER A 153 -9.27 -7.34 26.14
C SER A 153 -9.01 -8.84 26.03
N ASN A 154 -8.25 -9.39 26.98
CA ASN A 154 -7.95 -10.83 27.02
C ASN A 154 -9.00 -11.67 27.78
N SER A 155 -10.13 -11.09 28.21
CA SER A 155 -11.17 -11.85 28.90
C SER A 155 -12.59 -11.39 28.54
N ALA A 156 -13.53 -12.34 28.53
CA ALA A 156 -14.96 -12.06 28.35
C ALA A 156 -15.58 -11.22 29.49
N LYS A 157 -14.87 -11.06 30.62
CA LYS A 157 -15.26 -10.23 31.77
C LYS A 157 -14.73 -8.79 31.71
N ASP A 158 -13.67 -8.52 30.92
CA ASP A 158 -13.11 -7.17 30.71
C ASP A 158 -13.83 -6.37 29.62
N LYS A 159 -14.88 -6.91 29.00
CA LYS A 159 -15.67 -6.22 27.98
C LYS A 159 -16.41 -4.98 28.50
N THR A 160 -16.52 -4.81 29.82
CA THR A 160 -17.09 -3.61 30.46
C THR A 160 -16.05 -2.54 30.79
N ASP A 161 -14.75 -2.83 30.66
CA ASP A 161 -13.64 -1.90 30.97
C ASP A 161 -12.87 -1.49 29.70
N LEU A 162 -13.60 -1.41 28.57
CA LEU A 162 -13.09 -0.98 27.26
C LEU A 162 -12.86 0.53 27.24
N GLY A 163 -11.80 0.96 27.91
CA GLY A 163 -11.47 2.35 28.15
C GLY A 163 -10.63 3.02 27.07
N HIS A 164 -10.36 2.43 25.90
CA HIS A 164 -9.41 3.02 24.95
C HIS A 164 -10.02 3.35 23.57
N ILE A 165 -9.69 4.53 23.06
CA ILE A 165 -9.95 4.94 21.69
C ILE A 165 -8.64 5.06 20.94
N ALA A 166 -8.54 4.36 19.81
CA ALA A 166 -7.48 4.51 18.83
C ALA A 166 -7.89 5.56 17.80
N VAL A 167 -6.95 6.45 17.48
CA VAL A 167 -7.04 7.43 16.40
C VAL A 167 -5.87 7.18 15.47
N GLU A 168 -6.17 6.82 14.23
CA GLU A 168 -5.23 6.77 13.12
C GLU A 168 -5.49 7.93 12.18
N PRO A 169 -4.55 8.88 12.04
CA PRO A 169 -4.54 9.84 10.96
C PRO A 169 -4.47 9.15 9.59
N ALA A 170 -4.85 9.88 8.55
CA ALA A 170 -4.66 9.42 7.19
C ALA A 170 -3.16 9.13 6.93
N HIS A 171 -2.88 8.06 6.21
CA HIS A 171 -1.51 7.68 5.89
C HIS A 171 -1.45 6.85 4.60
N TRP A 172 -0.29 6.90 3.96
CA TRP A 172 0.06 5.96 2.90
C TRP A 172 0.85 4.81 3.48
N HIS A 173 0.50 3.59 3.09
CA HIS A 173 1.24 2.37 3.44
C HIS A 173 1.83 1.78 2.17
N ILE A 174 3.15 1.67 2.13
CA ILE A 174 3.91 1.20 0.99
C ILE A 174 4.55 -0.13 1.36
N GLU A 175 4.16 -1.21 0.70
CA GLU A 175 4.76 -2.54 0.86
C GLU A 175 5.74 -2.84 -0.27
N PHE A 176 6.88 -3.41 0.10
CA PHE A 176 7.84 -3.97 -0.84
C PHE A 176 7.54 -5.44 -1.02
N PHE A 177 7.40 -5.90 -2.26
CA PHE A 177 7.22 -7.33 -2.55
C PHE A 177 8.12 -7.78 -3.70
N LYS A 178 8.35 -9.10 -3.75
CA LYS A 178 9.10 -9.76 -4.82
C LYS A 178 8.17 -10.58 -5.68
N LEU A 179 8.57 -10.78 -6.93
CA LEU A 179 7.92 -11.71 -7.84
C LEU A 179 8.70 -13.02 -7.92
N ALA A 180 7.97 -14.13 -7.92
CA ALA A 180 8.46 -15.45 -8.28
C ALA A 180 8.11 -15.74 -9.74
N THR A 181 9.03 -16.33 -10.49
CA THR A 181 8.76 -16.82 -11.84
C THR A 181 7.90 -18.08 -11.77
N THR A 182 6.92 -18.17 -12.65
CA THR A 182 6.03 -19.34 -12.76
C THR A 182 5.96 -19.84 -14.20
N ASN A 183 5.27 -20.96 -14.41
CA ASN A 183 5.03 -21.45 -15.77
C ASN A 183 4.09 -20.49 -16.50
N GLY A 184 4.64 -19.64 -17.37
CA GLY A 184 3.89 -18.71 -18.20
C GLY A 184 3.65 -17.31 -17.62
N GLY A 185 4.35 -16.91 -16.57
CA GLY A 185 4.28 -15.54 -16.04
C GLY A 185 5.03 -15.36 -14.72
N PHE A 186 4.49 -14.47 -13.88
CA PHE A 186 5.03 -14.13 -12.58
C PHE A 186 3.91 -14.10 -11.53
N GLU A 187 4.26 -14.39 -10.29
CA GLU A 187 3.34 -14.29 -9.17
C GLU A 187 4.02 -13.60 -8.00
N MET A 188 3.20 -12.98 -7.16
CA MET A 188 3.67 -12.42 -5.91
C MET A 188 4.22 -13.53 -5.01
N GLN A 189 5.43 -13.35 -4.50
CA GLN A 189 6.06 -14.35 -3.64
C GLN A 189 5.34 -14.41 -2.28
N GLU A 190 4.76 -15.56 -1.95
CA GLU A 190 4.13 -15.83 -0.66
C GLU A 190 4.95 -16.85 0.17
N PRO A 191 5.01 -16.73 1.51
CA PRO A 191 4.48 -15.62 2.30
C PRO A 191 5.29 -14.33 2.09
N LYS A 192 4.63 -13.18 2.02
CA LYS A 192 5.32 -11.88 1.94
C LYS A 192 6.17 -11.64 3.19
N PRO A 193 7.50 -11.43 3.05
CA PRO A 193 8.29 -10.92 4.16
C PRO A 193 7.81 -9.49 4.47
N VAL A 194 7.54 -9.21 5.74
CA VAL A 194 7.10 -7.87 6.17
C VAL A 194 8.23 -6.87 5.91
N CYS A 195 8.03 -5.98 4.95
CA CYS A 195 8.88 -4.84 4.66
C CYS A 195 8.01 -3.71 4.10
N SER A 196 7.79 -2.67 4.89
CA SER A 196 6.93 -1.56 4.50
C SER A 196 7.43 -0.21 4.98
N CYS A 197 6.92 0.86 4.38
CA CYS A 197 7.07 2.23 4.83
C CYS A 197 5.69 2.85 5.00
N GLN A 198 5.43 3.52 6.12
CA GLN A 198 4.20 4.29 6.31
C GLN A 198 4.52 5.77 6.40
N ILE A 199 3.73 6.57 5.70
CA ILE A 199 3.87 8.03 5.64
C ILE A 199 2.62 8.63 6.28
N TRP A 200 2.75 9.14 7.50
CA TRP A 200 1.62 9.57 8.33
C TRP A 200 1.39 11.07 8.24
N THR A 201 0.13 11.49 8.04
CA THR A 201 -0.26 12.91 8.08
C THR A 201 -0.32 13.50 9.50
N GLY A 202 -0.21 12.64 10.52
CA GLY A 202 -0.18 13.02 11.93
C GLY A 202 0.26 11.86 12.81
N LYS A 203 0.39 12.07 14.13
CA LYS A 203 0.80 11.00 15.06
C LYS A 203 -0.40 10.13 15.43
N PRO A 204 -0.39 8.81 15.12
CA PRO A 204 -1.42 7.89 15.59
C PRO A 204 -1.30 7.65 17.09
N PHE A 205 -2.43 7.62 17.80
CA PHE A 205 -2.44 7.50 19.25
C PHE A 205 -3.60 6.66 19.78
N VAL A 206 -3.38 6.08 20.96
CA VAL A 206 -4.41 5.50 21.80
C VAL A 206 -4.62 6.41 22.99
N LYS A 207 -5.88 6.67 23.33
CA LYS A 207 -6.26 7.47 24.48
C LYS A 207 -7.18 6.71 25.41
N HIS A 208 -6.81 6.67 26.69
CA HIS A 208 -7.66 6.15 27.74
C HIS A 208 -8.79 7.16 28.04
N LEU A 209 -10.04 6.72 27.95
CA LEU A 209 -11.26 7.50 28.08
C LEU A 209 -11.44 8.07 29.49
N HIS A 210 -11.13 7.29 30.53
CA HIS A 210 -11.28 7.73 31.91
C HIS A 210 -10.09 8.54 32.46
N THR A 211 -8.85 8.08 32.26
CA THR A 211 -7.65 8.77 32.79
C THR A 211 -7.15 9.89 31.88
N GLY A 212 -7.51 9.89 30.59
CA GLY A 212 -7.00 10.81 29.60
C GLY A 212 -5.57 10.52 29.13
N GLU A 213 -4.93 9.49 29.69
CA GLU A 213 -3.58 9.05 29.31
C GLU A 213 -3.53 8.71 27.83
N THR A 214 -2.43 9.11 27.17
CA THR A 214 -2.26 8.98 25.72
C THR A 214 -0.91 8.36 25.41
N SER A 215 -0.90 7.42 24.47
CA SER A 215 0.31 6.77 23.96
C SER A 215 0.31 6.74 22.43
N THR A 216 1.43 7.10 21.82
CA THR A 216 1.62 7.01 20.36
C THR A 216 1.84 5.55 19.93
N ARG A 217 1.13 5.12 18.87
CA ARG A 217 1.25 3.75 18.34
C ARG A 217 1.08 3.73 16.83
N TYR A 218 2.08 3.22 16.11
CA TYR A 218 2.09 3.17 14.64
C TYR A 218 1.61 1.83 14.07
N ASP A 219 1.00 0.98 14.90
CA ASP A 219 0.47 -0.32 14.50
C ASP A 219 -1.02 -0.46 14.77
N LEU A 220 -1.77 0.63 14.88
CA LEU A 220 -3.17 0.59 15.28
C LEU A 220 -4.08 -0.14 14.29
N TRP A 221 -3.72 -0.18 13.00
CA TRP A 221 -4.40 -0.91 11.93
C TRP A 221 -5.94 -0.91 12.10
N VAL A 222 -6.49 0.23 12.49
CA VAL A 222 -7.93 0.42 12.72
C VAL A 222 -8.61 1.02 11.49
N SER A 223 -7.85 1.75 10.68
CA SER A 223 -8.27 2.17 9.34
C SER A 223 -8.33 0.99 8.38
N ARG A 224 -9.09 1.16 7.31
CA ARG A 224 -9.17 0.21 6.19
C ARG A 224 -8.71 0.94 4.94
N PRO A 225 -7.97 0.27 4.04
CA PRO A 225 -7.60 0.86 2.75
C PRO A 225 -8.82 1.44 2.03
N LEU A 226 -8.64 2.62 1.45
CA LEU A 226 -9.61 3.19 0.52
C LEU A 226 -9.33 2.61 -0.87
N ASP A 227 -10.07 1.56 -1.22
CA ASP A 227 -9.94 0.89 -2.52
C ASP A 227 -10.68 1.66 -3.62
N ILE A 228 -9.97 2.59 -4.26
CA ILE A 228 -10.42 3.23 -5.50
C ILE A 228 -9.63 2.61 -6.65
N THR A 229 -10.20 1.55 -7.22
CA THR A 229 -9.70 0.96 -8.46
C THR A 229 -10.50 1.52 -9.63
N GLN A 230 -9.82 1.90 -10.71
CA GLN A 230 -10.51 2.00 -12.00
C GLN A 230 -10.78 0.56 -12.48
N PRO A 231 -12.04 0.17 -12.66
CA PRO A 231 -12.41 -1.17 -13.04
C PRO A 231 -11.72 -1.62 -14.33
N PRO A 232 -11.68 -2.95 -14.51
CA PRO A 232 -12.58 -3.52 -15.50
C PRO A 232 -13.63 -4.43 -14.84
N TRP A 233 -14.26 -3.98 -13.76
CA TRP A 233 -15.39 -4.65 -13.11
C TRP A 233 -16.54 -3.64 -12.88
N TYR A 234 -17.40 -3.55 -13.89
CA TYR A 234 -18.85 -3.38 -13.71
C TYR A 234 -19.55 -4.53 -14.42
#